data_AF-A0A4T2A1Z9-F1
#
_entry.id   AF-A0A4T2A1Z9-F1
#
_cell.length_a   1.000
_cell.length_b   1.000
_cell.length_c   1.000
_cell.angle_alpha   90.00
_cell.angle_beta   90.00
_cell.angle_gamma   90.00
#
_symmetry.space_group_name_H-M   'P 1'
#
loop_
_entity.id
_entity.type
_entity.pdbx_description
1 polymer ?
#
loop_
_entity_poly.entity_id
_entity_poly.type
_entity_poly.pdbx_seq_one_letter_code
_entity_poly.pdbx_strand_id
1 'polypeptide(L)'
;MNYEKHIEKILETLLGLESKGDIVITTTTPKSIAQAIFHSSIELLLNNKEQSETLIECDIPYLLEETATHLSAVFLQSESHSNKIVNAFYHRLLQRLNMREIAEMIWHETPFEIALLSYYCIELNNSDSRDLEYLEWRKKYYAK
;
A
#
# COMPACT_ATOMS: atom_id res chain seq x y z
N MET A 1 -7.87 -7.72 7.05
CA MET A 1 -8.24 -6.87 8.22
C MET A 1 -8.48 -5.41 7.73
N ASN A 2 -9.41 -4.61 8.29
CA ASN A 2 -9.80 -3.31 7.67
C ASN A 2 -8.90 -2.15 8.16
N TYR A 3 -7.98 -1.66 7.32
CA TYR A 3 -7.07 -0.54 7.60
C TYR A 3 -7.80 0.76 7.97
N GLU A 4 -8.99 0.97 7.41
CA GLU A 4 -9.83 2.12 7.75
C GLU A 4 -10.14 2.14 9.25
N LYS A 5 -10.33 0.97 9.87
CA LYS A 5 -10.56 0.87 11.33
C LYS A 5 -9.35 1.33 12.14
N HIS A 6 -8.13 1.11 11.66
CA HIS A 6 -6.92 1.56 12.35
C HIS A 6 -6.76 3.09 12.25
N ILE A 7 -6.97 3.65 11.05
CA ILE A 7 -6.97 5.10 10.85
C ILE A 7 -8.08 5.76 11.65
N GLU A 8 -9.30 5.20 11.63
CA GLU A 8 -10.42 5.64 12.46
C GLU A 8 -10.07 5.61 13.94
N LYS A 9 -9.39 4.55 14.41
CA LYS A 9 -9.01 4.46 15.81
C LYS A 9 -7.97 5.51 16.23
N ILE A 10 -7.01 5.79 15.36
CA ILE A 10 -6.03 6.87 15.57
C ILE A 10 -6.76 8.21 15.59
N LEU A 11 -7.67 8.45 14.64
CA LEU A 11 -8.47 9.67 14.57
C LEU A 11 -9.33 9.87 15.82
N GLU A 12 -10.04 8.84 16.28
CA GLU A 12 -10.79 8.86 17.55
C GLU A 12 -9.90 9.24 18.73
N THR A 13 -8.67 8.71 18.76
CA THR A 13 -7.71 8.99 19.83
C THR A 13 -7.25 10.44 19.79
N LEU A 14 -6.94 10.96 18.60
CA LEU A 14 -6.57 12.37 18.40
C LEU A 14 -7.69 13.32 18.83
N LEU A 15 -8.93 13.08 18.38
CA LEU A 15 -10.09 13.88 18.77
C LEU A 15 -10.37 13.77 20.28
N GLY A 16 -10.15 12.60 20.86
CA GLY A 16 -10.23 12.40 22.31
C GLY A 16 -9.22 13.23 23.09
N LEU A 17 -7.97 13.32 22.62
CA LEU A 17 -6.92 14.14 23.22
C LEU A 17 -7.21 15.64 23.05
N GLU A 18 -7.73 16.06 21.89
CA GLU A 18 -8.15 17.43 21.67
C GLU A 18 -9.29 17.84 22.61
N SER A 19 -10.29 16.97 22.79
CA SER A 19 -11.42 17.24 23.70
C SER A 19 -11.00 17.40 25.17
N LYS A 20 -9.87 16.81 25.56
CA LYS A 20 -9.28 16.93 26.90
C LYS A 20 -8.37 18.17 27.04
N GLY A 21 -8.03 18.82 25.92
CA GLY A 21 -7.08 19.92 25.88
C GLY A 21 -5.61 19.48 25.91
N ASP A 22 -5.33 18.19 25.72
CA ASP A 22 -3.96 17.65 25.71
C ASP A 22 -3.21 18.03 24.42
N ILE A 23 -3.95 18.17 23.32
CA ILE A 23 -3.43 18.61 22.01
C ILE A 23 -4.40 19.63 21.39
N VAL A 24 -3.94 20.34 20.36
CA VAL A 24 -4.78 21.22 19.52
C VAL A 24 -4.57 20.84 18.07
N ILE A 25 -5.66 20.50 17.36
CA ILE A 25 -5.60 20.14 15.94
C ILE A 25 -6.02 21.34 15.11
N THR A 26 -5.06 21.95 14.42
CA THR A 26 -5.29 23.20 13.67
C THR A 26 -5.72 22.97 12.21
N THR A 27 -5.62 21.74 11.71
CA THR A 27 -6.02 21.39 10.34
C THR A 27 -7.53 21.19 10.22
N THR A 28 -8.08 21.51 9.06
CA THR A 28 -9.48 21.20 8.70
C THR A 28 -9.68 19.74 8.28
N THR A 29 -8.60 18.97 8.14
CA THR A 29 -8.61 17.57 7.69
C THR A 29 -7.88 16.65 8.67
N PRO A 30 -8.36 16.47 9.91
CA PRO A 30 -7.68 15.68 10.95
C PRO A 30 -7.43 14.22 10.56
N LYS A 31 -8.24 13.66 9.65
CA LYS A 31 -8.03 12.32 9.08
C LYS A 31 -6.67 12.20 8.36
N SER A 32 -6.18 13.27 7.75
CA SER A 32 -4.86 13.28 7.09
C SER A 32 -3.72 13.09 8.08
N ILE A 33 -3.84 13.64 9.30
CA ILE A 33 -2.87 13.45 10.38
C ILE A 33 -2.89 11.98 10.84
N ALA A 34 -4.09 11.41 11.01
CA ALA A 34 -4.23 10.00 11.39
C ALA A 34 -3.61 9.07 10.33
N GLN A 35 -3.82 9.36 9.05
CA GLN A 35 -3.17 8.66 7.94
C GLN A 35 -1.64 8.80 7.98
N ALA A 36 -1.12 10.01 8.16
CA ALA A 36 0.32 10.24 8.22
C ALA A 36 0.99 9.50 9.39
N ILE A 37 0.37 9.50 10.58
CA ILE A 37 0.86 8.75 11.75
C ILE A 37 0.86 7.26 11.45
N PHE A 38 -0.22 6.75 10.86
CA PHE A 38 -0.32 5.35 10.47
C PHE A 38 0.78 4.97 9.47
N HIS A 39 0.94 5.74 8.38
CA HIS A 39 1.96 5.51 7.36
C HIS A 39 3.37 5.53 7.93
N SER A 40 3.70 6.53 8.75
CA SER A 40 5.01 6.58 9.41
C SER A 40 5.28 5.37 10.31
N SER A 41 4.24 4.85 10.98
CA SER A 41 4.34 3.63 11.78
C SER A 41 4.58 2.38 10.92
N ILE A 42 3.90 2.29 9.77
CA ILE A 42 4.11 1.21 8.80
C ILE A 42 5.51 1.31 8.19
N GLU A 43 5.95 2.48 7.75
CA GLU A 43 7.29 2.70 7.20
C GLU A 43 8.39 2.28 8.19
N LEU A 44 8.26 2.62 9.47
CA LEU A 44 9.17 2.16 10.51
C LEU A 44 9.14 0.63 10.67
N LEU A 45 7.97 0.00 10.56
CA LEU A 45 7.87 -1.46 10.57
C LEU A 45 8.54 -2.07 9.33
N LEU A 46 8.39 -1.50 8.14
CA LEU A 46 9.03 -1.96 6.91
C LEU A 46 10.55 -1.87 7.01
N ASN A 47 11.07 -0.74 7.47
CA ASN A 47 12.51 -0.49 7.56
C ASN A 47 13.23 -1.33 8.62
N ASN A 48 12.53 -1.78 9.66
CA ASN A 48 13.10 -2.62 10.72
C ASN A 48 12.96 -4.15 10.46
N LYS A 49 12.33 -4.55 9.36
CA LYS A 49 11.88 -5.94 9.10
C LYS A 49 12.83 -6.80 8.27
N GLU A 50 14.15 -6.57 8.33
CA GLU A 50 15.13 -7.55 7.82
C GLU A 50 15.01 -8.95 8.47
N GLN A 51 14.12 -9.16 9.47
CA GLN A 51 14.06 -10.39 10.27
C GLN A 51 12.68 -11.08 10.41
N SER A 52 11.58 -10.61 9.79
CA SER A 52 10.30 -11.32 9.88
C SER A 52 9.63 -11.53 8.53
N GLU A 53 9.51 -12.79 8.11
CA GLU A 53 8.79 -13.28 6.91
C GLU A 53 7.27 -12.99 6.91
N THR A 54 6.75 -12.34 7.95
CA THR A 54 5.31 -12.05 8.09
C THR A 54 4.92 -10.74 7.42
N LEU A 55 4.38 -10.91 6.23
CA LEU A 55 3.52 -9.96 5.53
C LEU A 55 2.34 -9.55 6.40
N ILE A 56 2.18 -8.26 6.64
CA ILE A 56 1.01 -7.76 7.35
C ILE A 56 0.08 -7.15 6.32
N GLU A 57 -1.13 -7.69 6.22
CA GLU A 57 -2.18 -7.20 5.33
C GLU A 57 -2.49 -5.69 5.52
N CYS A 58 -2.13 -5.11 6.67
CA CYS A 58 -2.29 -3.69 6.94
C CYS A 58 -1.31 -2.80 6.17
N ASP A 59 -0.27 -3.38 5.56
CA ASP A 59 0.76 -2.66 4.82
C ASP A 59 0.29 -2.39 3.37
N ILE A 60 -0.65 -3.19 2.84
CA ILE A 60 -1.14 -3.09 1.45
C ILE A 60 -1.65 -1.68 1.10
N PRO A 61 -2.52 -1.02 1.89
CA PRO A 61 -3.01 0.31 1.54
C PRO A 61 -1.90 1.36 1.42
N TYR A 62 -0.95 1.35 2.36
CA TYR A 62 0.23 2.21 2.29
C TYR A 62 1.04 1.94 1.03
N LEU A 63 1.33 0.68 0.72
CA LEU A 63 2.09 0.28 -0.47
C LEU A 63 1.35 0.62 -1.78
N LEU A 64 0.02 0.56 -1.81
CA LEU A 64 -0.79 0.96 -2.97
C LEU A 64 -0.76 2.49 -3.15
N GLU A 65 -0.84 3.27 -2.07
CA GLU A 65 -0.69 4.73 -2.16
C GLU A 65 0.71 5.12 -2.66
N GLU A 66 1.75 4.48 -2.13
CA GLU A 66 3.13 4.68 -2.58
C GLU A 66 3.31 4.30 -4.06
N THR A 67 2.73 3.17 -4.47
CA THR A 67 2.69 2.73 -5.88
C THR A 67 2.03 3.79 -6.77
N ALA A 68 0.91 4.39 -6.32
CA ALA A 68 0.22 5.42 -7.08
C ALA A 68 1.06 6.70 -7.22
N THR A 69 1.80 7.07 -6.17
CA THR A 69 2.78 8.16 -6.21
C THR A 69 3.89 7.87 -7.21
N HIS A 70 4.47 6.66 -7.20
CA HIS A 70 5.48 6.26 -8.18
C HIS A 70 4.93 6.29 -9.62
N LEU A 71 3.71 5.80 -9.84
CA LEU A 71 3.08 5.80 -11.16
C LEU A 71 2.89 7.24 -11.67
N SER A 72 2.38 8.13 -10.81
CA SER A 72 2.21 9.55 -11.12
C SER A 72 3.54 10.18 -11.55
N ALA A 73 4.62 9.92 -10.80
CA ALA A 73 5.95 10.45 -11.10
C ALA A 73 6.55 9.88 -12.39
N VAL A 74 6.44 8.57 -12.63
CA VAL A 74 7.06 7.88 -13.77
C VAL A 74 6.35 8.19 -15.09
N PHE A 75 5.02 8.17 -15.09
CA PHE A 75 4.22 8.35 -16.31
C PHE A 75 3.66 9.78 -16.47
N LEU A 76 4.07 10.71 -15.59
CA LEU A 76 3.63 12.11 -15.56
C LEU A 76 2.10 12.24 -15.56
N GLN A 77 1.43 11.33 -14.86
CA GLN A 77 -0.03 11.28 -14.74
C GLN A 77 -0.49 12.03 -13.49
N SER A 78 -1.74 12.51 -13.49
CA SER A 78 -2.32 13.06 -12.26
C SER A 78 -2.40 12.00 -11.15
N GLU A 79 -2.24 12.40 -9.90
CA GLU A 79 -2.39 11.50 -8.74
C GLU A 79 -3.77 10.82 -8.72
N SER A 80 -4.83 11.54 -9.09
CA SER A 80 -6.19 10.99 -9.16
C SER A 80 -6.28 9.86 -10.19
N HIS A 81 -5.66 10.03 -11.35
CA HIS A 81 -5.64 9.00 -12.39
C HIS A 81 -4.77 7.81 -12.00
N SER A 82 -3.60 8.08 -11.41
CA SER A 82 -2.68 7.05 -10.92
C SER A 82 -3.32 6.17 -9.85
N ASN A 83 -4.07 6.78 -8.92
CA ASN A 83 -4.86 6.05 -7.93
C ASN A 83 -5.93 5.17 -8.58
N LYS A 84 -6.59 5.62 -9.66
CA LYS A 84 -7.57 4.77 -10.37
C LYS A 84 -6.91 3.56 -11.01
N ILE A 85 -5.75 3.73 -11.62
CA ILE A 85 -4.99 2.64 -12.24
C ILE A 85 -4.59 1.60 -11.19
N VAL A 86 -3.95 2.05 -10.09
CA VAL A 86 -3.48 1.15 -9.03
C VAL A 86 -4.66 0.42 -8.37
N ASN A 87 -5.77 1.10 -8.09
CA ASN A 87 -6.96 0.46 -7.54
C ASN A 87 -7.60 -0.53 -8.52
N ALA A 88 -7.69 -0.20 -9.80
CA ALA A 88 -8.21 -1.12 -10.82
C ALA A 88 -7.33 -2.38 -10.93
N PHE A 89 -6.00 -2.20 -10.86
CA PHE A 89 -5.05 -3.31 -10.84
C PHE A 89 -5.24 -4.18 -9.59
N TYR A 90 -5.30 -3.57 -8.40
CA TYR A 90 -5.55 -4.28 -7.14
C TYR A 90 -6.88 -5.07 -7.17
N HIS A 91 -7.95 -4.50 -7.72
CA HIS A 91 -9.22 -5.21 -7.88
C HIS A 91 -9.13 -6.39 -8.85
N ARG A 92 -8.34 -6.30 -9.93
CA ARG A 92 -8.08 -7.46 -10.81
C ARG A 92 -7.32 -8.56 -10.07
N LEU A 93 -6.36 -8.21 -9.22
CA LEU A 93 -5.67 -9.21 -8.40
C LEU A 93 -6.61 -9.93 -7.44
N LEU A 94 -7.50 -9.19 -6.77
CA LEU A 94 -8.51 -9.76 -5.86
C LEU A 94 -9.48 -10.74 -6.54
N GLN A 95 -9.64 -10.66 -7.86
CA GLN A 95 -10.46 -11.62 -8.61
C GLN A 95 -9.75 -12.96 -8.86
N ARG A 96 -8.41 -13.00 -8.78
CA ARG A 96 -7.60 -14.17 -9.12
C ARG A 96 -6.86 -14.76 -7.92
N LEU A 97 -6.48 -13.93 -6.96
CA LEU A 97 -5.60 -14.26 -5.84
C LEU A 97 -6.28 -13.96 -4.50
N ASN A 98 -5.88 -14.70 -3.46
CA ASN A 98 -6.29 -14.39 -2.10
C ASN A 98 -5.43 -13.26 -1.49
N MET A 99 -5.89 -12.67 -0.38
CA MET A 99 -5.24 -11.51 0.24
C MET A 99 -3.78 -11.76 0.63
N ARG A 100 -3.45 -12.99 1.05
CA ARG A 100 -2.08 -13.37 1.40
C ARG A 100 -1.18 -13.39 0.17
N GLU A 101 -1.64 -14.00 -0.93
CA GLU A 101 -0.90 -14.02 -2.20
C GLU A 101 -0.66 -12.61 -2.74
N ILE A 102 -1.64 -11.72 -2.59
CA ILE A 102 -1.51 -10.32 -3.01
C ILE A 102 -0.51 -9.58 -2.12
N ALA A 103 -0.57 -9.80 -0.79
CA ALA A 103 0.41 -9.24 0.14
C ALA A 103 1.81 -9.73 -0.24
N GLU A 104 1.99 -11.04 -0.47
CA GLU A 104 3.26 -11.65 -0.91
C GLU A 104 3.77 -10.99 -2.19
N MET A 105 2.90 -10.80 -3.18
CA MET A 105 3.29 -10.17 -4.44
C MET A 105 3.71 -8.71 -4.27
N ILE A 106 2.90 -7.90 -3.57
CA ILE A 106 3.17 -6.45 -3.39
C ILE A 106 4.40 -6.23 -2.51
N TRP A 107 4.77 -7.18 -1.67
CA TRP A 107 5.95 -7.09 -0.82
C TRP A 107 7.25 -7.47 -1.50
N HIS A 108 7.23 -8.55 -2.29
CA HIS A 108 8.42 -9.00 -2.99
C HIS A 108 8.74 -8.15 -4.22
N GLU A 109 7.74 -7.41 -4.71
CA GLU A 109 7.88 -6.42 -5.77
C GLU A 109 7.98 -5.04 -5.13
N THR A 110 8.93 -4.23 -5.56
CA THR A 110 9.01 -2.84 -5.13
C THR A 110 7.76 -2.05 -5.54
N PRO A 111 7.36 -0.99 -4.81
CA PRO A 111 6.28 -0.09 -5.24
C PRO A 111 6.45 0.42 -6.67
N PHE A 112 7.70 0.60 -7.12
CA PHE A 112 8.05 0.92 -8.50
C PHE A 112 7.71 -0.21 -9.50
N GLU A 113 8.06 -1.46 -9.20
CA GLU A 113 7.72 -2.63 -10.04
C GLU A 113 6.20 -2.81 -10.15
N ILE A 114 5.47 -2.64 -9.05
CA ILE A 114 4.00 -2.68 -9.05
C ILE A 114 3.41 -1.49 -9.84
N ALA A 115 4.03 -0.31 -9.80
CA ALA A 115 3.58 0.86 -10.54
C ALA A 115 3.68 0.66 -12.06
N LEU A 116 4.80 0.12 -12.54
CA LEU A 116 4.98 -0.22 -13.95
C LEU A 116 3.95 -1.25 -14.41
N LEU A 117 3.76 -2.30 -13.61
CA LEU A 117 2.90 -3.39 -14.00
C LEU A 117 1.42 -3.03 -13.94
N SER A 118 1.00 -2.27 -12.93
CA SER A 118 -0.37 -1.75 -12.88
C SER A 118 -0.69 -0.86 -14.09
N TYR A 119 0.25 0.01 -14.51
CA TYR A 119 0.11 0.79 -15.72
C TYR A 119 -0.02 -0.09 -16.97
N TYR A 120 0.89 -1.04 -17.19
CA TYR A 120 0.82 -1.92 -18.36
C TYR A 120 -0.43 -2.79 -18.41
N CYS A 121 -0.88 -3.29 -17.25
CA CYS A 121 -2.05 -4.16 -17.18
C CYS A 121 -3.37 -3.40 -17.44
N ILE A 122 -3.48 -2.18 -16.92
CA ILE A 122 -4.71 -1.40 -16.98
C ILE A 122 -4.77 -0.50 -18.22
N GLU A 123 -3.74 0.30 -18.49
CA GLU A 123 -3.74 1.28 -19.58
C GLU A 123 -3.40 0.65 -20.93
N LEU A 124 -2.42 -0.27 -20.96
CA LEU A 124 -2.03 -0.94 -22.21
C LEU A 124 -2.79 -2.25 -22.45
N ASN A 125 -3.69 -2.62 -21.53
CA ASN A 125 -4.49 -3.85 -21.58
C ASN A 125 -3.66 -5.12 -21.80
N ASN A 126 -2.41 -5.13 -21.32
CA ASN A 126 -1.58 -6.32 -21.32
C ASN A 126 -2.06 -7.26 -20.20
N SER A 127 -2.25 -8.53 -20.53
CA SER A 127 -2.51 -9.55 -19.50
C SER A 127 -1.29 -9.66 -18.59
N ASP A 128 -1.49 -9.57 -17.28
CA ASP A 128 -0.43 -9.82 -16.29
C ASP A 128 0.12 -11.24 -16.47
N SER A 129 1.33 -11.31 -17.04
CA SER A 129 2.01 -12.55 -17.43
C SER A 129 2.81 -13.19 -16.29
N ARG A 130 2.80 -12.60 -15.09
CA ARG A 130 3.45 -13.19 -13.92
C ARG A 130 2.61 -14.36 -13.43
N ASP A 131 3.09 -15.55 -13.75
CA ASP A 131 2.65 -16.79 -13.13
C ASP A 131 3.26 -16.90 -11.72
N LEU A 132 2.58 -17.62 -10.82
CA LEU A 132 3.03 -17.83 -9.43
C LEU A 132 4.44 -18.45 -9.37
N GLU A 133 4.88 -19.12 -10.43
CA GLU A 133 6.24 -19.65 -10.58
C GLU A 133 7.34 -18.56 -10.49
N TYR A 134 7.07 -17.33 -10.95
CA TYR A 134 8.03 -16.22 -10.84
C TYR A 134 8.24 -15.79 -9.38
N LEU A 135 7.14 -15.70 -8.60
CA LEU A 135 7.21 -15.39 -7.18
C LEU A 135 7.95 -16.49 -6.41
N GLU A 136 7.68 -17.76 -6.72
CA GLU A 136 8.36 -18.91 -6.11
C GLU A 136 9.87 -18.97 -6.45
N TRP A 137 10.26 -18.59 -7.67
CA TRP A 137 11.67 -18.44 -8.03
C TRP A 137 12.34 -17.29 -7.25
N ARG A 138 11.69 -16.12 -7.15
CA ARG A 138 12.24 -14.94 -6.45
C ARG A 138 12.40 -15.21 -4.95
N LYS A 139 11.45 -15.91 -4.32
CA LYS A 139 11.58 -16.43 -2.94
C LYS A 139 12.85 -17.27 -2.77
N LYS A 140 13.11 -18.23 -3.67
CA LYS A 140 14.33 -19.06 -3.61
C LYS A 140 15.62 -18.28 -3.81
N TYR A 141 15.58 -17.20 -4.59
CA TYR A 141 16.76 -16.39 -4.89
C TYR A 141 17.16 -15.49 -3.71
N TYR A 142 16.18 -14.90 -3.01
CA TYR A 142 16.40 -13.97 -1.90
C TYR A 142 16.35 -14.60 -0.49
N ALA A 143 16.05 -15.90 -0.36
CA ALA A 143 16.10 -16.63 0.92
C ALA A 143 17.54 -17.04 1.36
N LYS A 144 18.57 -16.34 0.88
CA LYS A 144 19.99 -16.55 1.24
C LYS A 144 20.51 -15.41 2.09
#